data_AF-A0AAW0GDU8-F1
#
_entry.id   AF-A0AAW0GDU8-F1
#
_cell.length_a   1.000
_cell.length_b   1.000
_cell.length_c   1.000
_cell.angle_alpha   90.00
_cell.angle_beta   90.00
_cell.angle_gamma   90.00
#
_symmetry.space_group_name_H-M   'P 1'
#
loop_
_entity.id
_entity.type
_entity.pdbx_description
1 polymer ?
#
loop_
_entity_poly.entity_id
_entity_poly.type
_entity_poly.pdbx_seq_one_letter_code
_entity_poly.pdbx_strand_id
1 'polypeptide(L)'
;MSSNAYFEFVSQDYINKYITTSAVVFLVYDIILNLVSEYHFIWRTQWGAVKSLYYFARYGALINLSISFIVHLIPAPSHKM
;
A
#
# COMPACT_ATOMS: atom_id res chain seq x y z
N MET A 1 1.54 -32.74 -10.32
CA MET A 1 0.89 -31.50 -9.85
C MET A 1 -0.46 -31.46 -10.54
N SER A 2 -1.57 -31.60 -9.80
CA SER A 2 -2.92 -31.95 -10.30
C SER A 2 -3.75 -30.72 -10.65
N SER A 3 -4.65 -30.80 -11.65
CA SER A 3 -5.53 -29.74 -12.26
C SER A 3 -6.05 -28.65 -11.31
N ASN A 4 -6.11 -28.91 -10.02
CA ASN A 4 -6.59 -28.02 -8.97
C ASN A 4 -5.54 -27.01 -8.47
N ALA A 5 -4.26 -27.37 -8.43
CA ALA A 5 -3.21 -26.53 -7.81
C ALA A 5 -2.94 -25.22 -8.58
N TYR A 6 -3.01 -25.23 -9.91
CA TYR A 6 -2.87 -24.02 -10.74
C TYR A 6 -4.09 -23.10 -10.64
N PHE A 7 -5.32 -23.63 -10.47
CA PHE A 7 -6.49 -22.78 -10.21
C PHE A 7 -6.39 -22.09 -8.84
N GLU A 8 -5.88 -22.79 -7.83
CA GLU A 8 -5.58 -22.19 -6.53
C GLU A 8 -4.53 -21.08 -6.67
N PHE A 9 -3.42 -21.33 -7.37
CA PHE A 9 -2.38 -20.32 -7.59
C PHE A 9 -2.92 -19.06 -8.29
N VAL A 10 -3.69 -19.23 -9.37
CA VAL A 10 -4.26 -18.12 -10.14
C VAL A 10 -5.27 -17.33 -9.30
N SER A 11 -6.12 -18.00 -8.51
CA SER A 11 -7.09 -17.31 -7.66
C SER A 11 -6.43 -16.49 -6.53
N GLN A 12 -5.33 -16.99 -5.95
CA GLN A 12 -4.56 -16.26 -4.94
C GLN A 12 -3.95 -14.97 -5.49
N ASP A 13 -3.46 -14.97 -6.74
CA ASP A 13 -2.91 -13.77 -7.39
C ASP A 13 -3.96 -12.66 -7.55
N TYR A 14 -5.18 -13.03 -7.97
CA TYR A 14 -6.29 -12.08 -8.06
C TYR A 14 -6.70 -11.53 -6.70
N ILE A 15 -6.82 -12.39 -5.69
CA ILE A 15 -7.18 -11.98 -4.32
C ILE A 15 -6.16 -10.98 -3.77
N ASN A 16 -4.86 -11.25 -3.94
CA ASN A 16 -3.79 -10.36 -3.49
C ASN A 16 -3.84 -9.00 -4.17
N LYS A 17 -4.16 -8.95 -5.47
CA LYS A 17 -4.33 -7.68 -6.21
C LYS A 17 -5.47 -6.85 -5.65
N TYR A 18 -6.64 -7.46 -5.42
CA TYR A 18 -7.80 -6.75 -4.87
C TYR A 18 -7.56 -6.28 -3.43
N ILE A 19 -6.97 -7.12 -2.58
CA ILE A 19 -6.63 -6.75 -1.20
C ILE A 19 -5.58 -5.64 -1.16
N THR A 20 -4.56 -5.70 -2.01
CA THR A 20 -3.53 -4.64 -2.06
C THR A 20 -4.13 -3.32 -2.52
N THR A 21 -4.98 -3.35 -3.54
CA THR A 21 -5.67 -2.15 -4.05
C THR A 21 -6.57 -1.53 -2.98
N SER A 22 -7.38 -2.35 -2.31
CA SER A 22 -8.27 -1.87 -1.25
C SER A 22 -7.47 -1.31 -0.08
N ALA A 23 -6.39 -1.97 0.35
CA ALA A 23 -5.51 -1.48 1.40
C ALA A 23 -4.90 -0.11 1.07
N VAL A 24 -4.43 0.10 -0.16
CA VAL A 24 -3.94 1.41 -0.62
C VAL A 24 -5.04 2.48 -0.54
N VAL A 25 -6.22 2.18 -1.07
CA VAL A 25 -7.35 3.13 -1.07
C VAL A 25 -7.78 3.48 0.36
N PHE A 26 -7.88 2.50 1.24
CA PHE A 26 -8.19 2.72 2.67
C PHE A 26 -7.14 3.58 3.35
N LEU A 27 -5.85 3.33 3.09
CA LEU A 27 -4.76 4.08 3.71
C LEU A 27 -4.70 5.53 3.22
N VAL A 28 -4.95 5.76 1.92
CA VAL A 28 -5.08 7.11 1.34
C VAL A 28 -6.28 7.84 1.96
N TYR A 29 -7.42 7.15 2.08
CA TYR A 29 -8.63 7.72 2.66
C TYR A 29 -8.42 8.12 4.13
N ASP A 30 -7.80 7.25 4.92
CA ASP A 30 -7.46 7.50 6.32
C ASP A 30 -6.52 8.71 6.50
N ILE A 31 -5.56 8.87 5.58
CA ILE A 31 -4.67 10.04 5.57
C ILE A 31 -5.47 11.31 5.29
N ILE A 32 -6.33 11.33 4.27
CA ILE A 32 -7.13 12.52 3.93
C ILE A 32 -7.98 12.96 5.12
N LEU A 33 -8.63 12.01 5.81
CA LEU A 33 -9.45 12.31 6.99
C LEU A 33 -8.61 12.89 8.14
N ASN A 34 -7.44 12.32 8.39
CA ASN A 34 -6.57 12.80 9.46
C ASN A 34 -5.80 14.06 9.08
N LEU A 35 -5.65 14.38 7.79
CA LEU A 35 -4.83 15.49 7.29
C LEU A 35 -5.26 16.84 7.86
N VAL A 36 -6.58 17.05 8.04
CA VAL A 36 -7.11 18.28 8.64
C VAL A 36 -6.65 18.45 10.09
N SER A 37 -6.70 17.36 10.88
CA SER A 37 -6.24 17.36 12.26
C SER A 37 -4.71 17.46 12.35
N GLU A 38 -4.00 16.68 11.53
CA GLU A 38 -2.54 16.73 11.43
C GLU A 38 -2.05 18.12 11.06
N TYR A 39 -2.70 18.80 10.13
CA TYR A 39 -2.31 20.14 9.74
C TYR A 39 -2.42 21.12 10.92
N HIS A 40 -3.48 20.98 11.73
CA HIS A 40 -3.66 21.84 12.89
C HIS A 40 -2.63 21.57 14.00
N PHE A 41 -2.38 20.30 14.33
CA PHE A 41 -1.58 19.91 15.50
C PHE A 41 -0.09 19.64 15.19
N ILE A 42 0.19 19.00 14.05
CA ILE A 42 1.52 18.51 13.69
C ILE A 42 2.25 19.51 12.80
N TRP A 43 1.58 20.06 11.78
CA TRP A 43 2.25 20.94 10.81
C TRP A 43 2.68 22.26 11.44
N ARG A 44 1.88 22.81 12.36
CA ARG A 44 2.20 24.04 13.12
C ARG A 44 3.20 23.85 14.26
N THR A 45 3.45 22.60 14.68
CA THR A 45 4.41 22.25 15.73
C THR A 45 5.84 22.30 15.18
N GLN A 46 6.79 22.69 16.02
CA GLN A 46 8.21 22.74 15.68
C GLN A 46 8.74 21.36 15.24
N TRP A 47 9.73 21.36 14.33
CA TRP A 47 10.33 20.13 13.84
C TRP A 47 11.08 19.42 14.97
N GLY A 48 10.60 18.24 15.33
CA GLY A 48 11.20 17.38 16.36
C GLY A 48 11.21 15.92 15.92
N ALA A 49 11.95 15.08 16.65
CA ALA A 49 12.13 13.67 16.33
C ALA A 49 10.78 12.91 16.17
N VAL A 50 9.79 13.24 17.00
CA VAL A 50 8.44 12.65 16.94
C VAL A 50 7.74 12.97 15.61
N LYS A 51 7.86 14.22 15.13
CA LYS A 51 7.26 14.67 13.86
C LYS A 51 7.91 13.95 12.68
N SER A 52 9.23 13.81 12.68
CA SER A 52 9.96 13.07 11.64
C SER A 52 9.61 11.58 11.63
N LEU A 53 9.55 10.95 12.81
CA LEU A 53 9.17 9.53 12.94
C LEU A 53 7.73 9.30 12.48
N TYR A 54 6.83 10.25 12.77
CA TYR A 54 5.45 10.23 12.33
C TYR A 54 5.32 10.27 10.81
N TYR A 55 6.03 11.20 10.14
CA TYR A 55 6.07 11.25 8.69
C TYR A 55 6.69 9.97 8.10
N PHE A 56 7.77 9.46 8.69
CA PHE A 56 8.40 8.24 8.23
C PHE A 56 7.49 7.01 8.34
N ALA A 57 6.81 6.84 9.47
CA ALA A 57 5.89 5.72 9.67
C ALA A 57 4.68 5.79 8.73
N ARG A 58 4.05 6.97 8.61
CA ARG A 58 2.81 7.13 7.86
C ARG A 58 3.03 7.17 6.34
N TYR A 59 3.99 7.97 5.87
CA TYR A 59 4.29 8.10 4.44
C TYR A 59 5.20 6.97 3.95
N GLY A 60 6.04 6.39 4.82
CA GLY A 60 6.82 5.19 4.48
C GLY A 60 5.93 3.97 4.22
N ALA A 61 4.89 3.75 5.05
CA ALA A 61 3.90 2.70 4.80
C ALA A 61 3.15 2.93 3.49
N LEU A 62 2.79 4.19 3.18
CA LEU A 62 2.13 4.55 1.93
C LEU A 62 3.02 4.28 0.71
N ILE A 63 4.30 4.64 0.78
CA ILE A 63 5.28 4.36 -0.29
C ILE A 63 5.44 2.85 -0.48
N ASN A 64 5.60 2.09 0.59
CA ASN A 64 5.78 0.63 0.50
C ASN A 64 4.56 -0.08 -0.12
N LEU A 65 3.35 0.31 0.29
CA LEU A 65 2.10 -0.18 -0.29
C LEU A 65 1.92 0.25 -1.75
N SER A 66 2.29 1.48 -2.09
CA SER A 66 2.23 1.99 -3.46
C SER A 66 3.20 1.26 -4.38
N ILE A 67 4.43 1.00 -3.92
CA ILE A 67 5.41 0.19 -4.66
C ILE A 67 4.87 -1.23 -4.85
N SER A 68 4.36 -1.85 -3.79
CA SER A 68 3.77 -3.20 -3.86
C SER A 68 2.61 -3.23 -4.86
N PHE A 69 1.74 -2.24 -4.85
CA PHE A 69 0.66 -2.11 -5.83
C PHE A 69 1.18 -1.97 -7.26
N ILE A 70 2.15 -1.09 -7.50
CA ILE A 70 2.78 -0.92 -8.82
C ILE A 70 3.41 -2.23 -9.31
N VAL A 71 4.12 -2.95 -8.43
CA VAL A 71 4.74 -4.24 -8.76
C VAL A 71 3.70 -5.30 -9.13
N HIS A 72 2.56 -5.34 -8.43
CA HIS A 72 1.47 -6.27 -8.78
C HIS A 72 0.72 -5.85 -10.06
N LEU A 73 0.79 -4.56 -10.43
CA LEU A 73 0.17 -4.01 -11.63
C LEU A 73 1.04 -4.18 -12.88
N ILE A 74 2.36 -4.30 -12.70
CA ILE A 74 3.29 -4.74 -13.75
C ILE A 74 3.19 -6.27 -13.80
N PRO A 75 2.49 -6.86 -14.78
CA PRO A 75 2.55 -8.30 -14.95
C PRO A 75 4.01 -8.68 -15.18
N ALA A 76 4.51 -9.65 -14.42
CA ALA A 76 5.81 -10.25 -14.70
C ALA A 76 5.89 -10.57 -16.21
N PRO A 77 7.00 -10.25 -16.90
CA PRO A 77 7.13 -10.57 -18.31
C PRO A 77 6.82 -12.06 -18.45
N SER A 78 5.77 -12.38 -19.21
CA SER A 78 5.38 -13.74 -19.51
C SER A 78 6.63 -14.45 -19.98
N HIS A 79 7.22 -15.31 -19.14
CA HIS A 79 8.31 -16.18 -19.57
C HIS A 79 7.72 -16.93 -20.75
N LYS A 80 8.27 -16.65 -21.93
CA LYS A 80 7.78 -17.24 -23.17
C LYS A 80 7.80 -18.76 -22.99
N MET A 81 6.75 -19.36 -23.55
CA MET A 81 6.54 -20.79 -23.77
C MET A 81 7.85 -21.50 -24.14
#